data_AF-R9PRW1-F1
#
_entry.id   AF-R9PRW1-F1
#
_cell.length_a   1.000
_cell.length_b   1.000
_cell.length_c   1.000
_cell.angle_alpha   90.00
_cell.angle_beta   90.00
_cell.angle_gamma   90.00
#
_symmetry.space_group_name_H-M   'P 1'
#
loop_
_entity.id
_entity.type
_entity.pdbx_description
1 polymer ?
#
loop_
_entity_poly.entity_id
_entity_poly.type
_entity_poly.pdbx_seq_one_letter_code
_entity_poly.pdbx_strand_id
1 'polypeptide(L)'
;MQPAVSQADKESRALIKRSNINQHFSQLVTQLFNFRRAVTLEYGINDGPLYDPDAHGIYIPYAFVAETLEFFANNNYQKRYGISAEDAAIDTLLHTLLHELGHAYITDQQIPILGKEEDAADNLATIVLLNYVELGDEVAISAADMFAFESEDKPNFYELSEYINEHSFDLQRYFSTLCLVYGSNPKRYPKLLNEIDTSYLAERQEFCIHQYQQTNQSWHTYLKQP
;
A
#
# COMPACT_ATOMS: atom_id res chain seq x y z
N MET A 1 -20.00 5.66 -1.38
CA MET A 1 -19.51 6.92 -0.78
C MET A 1 -20.61 7.52 0.09
N GLN A 2 -20.44 7.47 1.40
CA GLN A 2 -21.34 8.03 2.41
C GLN A 2 -21.36 9.58 2.35
N PRO A 3 -22.36 10.25 2.94
CA PRO A 3 -22.38 11.71 3.04
C PRO A 3 -21.13 12.25 3.74
N ALA A 4 -20.50 13.27 3.16
CA ALA A 4 -19.37 13.99 3.75
C ALA A 4 -19.90 15.13 4.63
N VAL A 5 -19.62 15.08 5.93
CA VAL A 5 -20.21 16.00 6.91
C VAL A 5 -19.28 17.20 7.14
N SER A 6 -18.00 16.93 7.39
CA SER A 6 -17.00 17.97 7.64
C SER A 6 -16.50 18.61 6.33
N GLN A 7 -15.77 19.72 6.43
CA GLN A 7 -15.12 20.32 5.25
C GLN A 7 -13.99 19.43 4.73
N ALA A 8 -13.19 18.84 5.64
CA ALA A 8 -12.15 17.87 5.30
C ALA A 8 -12.74 16.65 4.57
N ASP A 9 -13.88 16.11 5.03
CA ASP A 9 -14.54 14.98 4.37
C ASP A 9 -14.95 15.32 2.93
N LYS A 10 -15.43 16.55 2.71
CA LYS A 10 -15.87 17.02 1.39
C LYS A 10 -14.67 17.15 0.46
N GLU A 11 -13.53 17.60 0.97
CA GLU A 11 -12.27 17.73 0.25
C GLU A 11 -11.69 16.34 -0.10
N SER A 12 -11.60 15.42 0.86
CA SER A 12 -11.22 14.02 0.64
C SER A 12 -12.12 13.36 -0.41
N ARG A 13 -13.44 13.51 -0.26
CA ARG A 13 -14.41 12.97 -1.22
C ARG A 13 -14.24 13.57 -2.62
N ALA A 14 -13.95 14.87 -2.72
CA ALA A 14 -13.68 15.52 -3.99
C ALA A 14 -12.35 15.05 -4.61
N LEU A 15 -11.33 14.79 -3.79
CA LEU A 15 -10.02 14.26 -4.21
C LEU A 15 -10.15 12.85 -4.77
N ILE A 16 -10.79 11.93 -4.05
CA ILE A 16 -11.08 10.57 -4.52
C ILE A 16 -11.83 10.58 -5.86
N LYS A 17 -12.79 11.50 -6.03
CA LYS A 17 -13.57 11.58 -7.27
C LYS A 17 -12.76 12.08 -8.46
N ARG A 18 -11.95 13.12 -8.27
CA ARG A 18 -11.19 13.73 -9.38
C ARG A 18 -9.99 12.90 -9.81
N SER A 19 -9.46 12.05 -8.93
CA SER A 19 -8.31 11.18 -9.23
C SER A 19 -8.64 10.00 -10.15
N ASN A 20 -9.92 9.69 -10.36
CA ASN A 20 -10.39 8.50 -11.08
C ASN A 20 -9.91 7.16 -10.47
N ILE A 21 -9.40 7.17 -9.23
CA ILE A 21 -8.84 5.98 -8.57
C ILE A 21 -9.81 4.79 -8.56
N ASN A 22 -11.11 5.03 -8.36
CA ASN A 22 -12.13 3.98 -8.34
C ASN A 22 -12.24 3.24 -9.68
N GLN A 23 -12.08 3.97 -10.79
CA GLN A 23 -12.13 3.36 -12.12
C GLN A 23 -10.89 2.50 -12.35
N HIS A 24 -9.70 3.01 -12.02
CA HIS A 24 -8.45 2.24 -12.13
C HIS A 24 -8.47 1.00 -11.23
N PHE A 25 -8.85 1.16 -9.97
CA PHE A 25 -8.98 0.05 -9.03
C PHE A 25 -9.97 -1.01 -9.52
N SER A 26 -11.15 -0.61 -9.98
CA SER A 26 -12.14 -1.56 -10.53
C SER A 26 -11.64 -2.30 -11.78
N GLN A 27 -10.87 -1.63 -12.63
CA GLN A 27 -10.22 -2.25 -13.79
C GLN A 27 -9.20 -3.30 -13.36
N LEU A 28 -8.30 -2.96 -12.42
CA LEU A 28 -7.32 -3.90 -11.85
C LEU A 28 -8.01 -5.13 -11.25
N VAL A 29 -9.05 -4.92 -10.42
CA VAL A 29 -9.84 -6.01 -9.80
C VAL A 29 -10.40 -6.94 -10.89
N THR A 30 -11.04 -6.37 -11.91
CA THR A 30 -11.69 -7.15 -12.98
C THR A 30 -10.68 -7.93 -13.81
N GLN A 31 -9.54 -7.31 -14.12
CA GLN A 31 -8.50 -7.89 -14.96
C GLN A 31 -7.72 -8.99 -14.24
N LEU A 32 -7.36 -8.78 -12.97
CA LEU A 32 -6.36 -9.60 -12.29
C LEU A 32 -6.96 -10.63 -11.33
N PHE A 33 -8.16 -10.41 -10.77
CA PHE A 33 -8.65 -11.21 -9.65
C PHE A 33 -9.86 -12.07 -9.98
N ASN A 34 -9.80 -13.37 -9.66
CA ASN A 34 -10.87 -14.34 -9.88
C ASN A 34 -11.80 -14.45 -8.66
N PHE A 35 -12.42 -13.33 -8.27
CA PHE A 35 -13.35 -13.33 -7.15
C PHE A 35 -14.60 -14.20 -7.42
N ARG A 36 -14.99 -15.03 -6.44
CA ARG A 36 -16.24 -15.80 -6.48
C ARG A 36 -17.44 -14.95 -6.12
N ARG A 37 -17.22 -13.91 -5.32
CA ARG A 37 -18.22 -12.92 -4.91
C ARG A 37 -17.69 -11.51 -5.17
N ALA A 38 -18.57 -10.59 -5.53
CA ALA A 38 -18.17 -9.19 -5.72
C ALA A 38 -17.81 -8.55 -4.37
N VAL A 39 -16.61 -8.00 -4.27
CA VAL A 39 -16.16 -7.16 -3.14
C VAL A 39 -16.75 -5.75 -3.31
N THR A 40 -17.31 -5.19 -2.25
CA THR A 40 -17.81 -3.80 -2.25
C THR A 40 -16.73 -2.82 -1.79
N LEU A 41 -16.81 -1.57 -2.23
CA LEU A 41 -15.93 -0.49 -1.78
C LEU A 41 -16.77 0.68 -1.27
N GLU A 42 -16.62 1.01 0.00
CA GLU A 42 -17.37 2.07 0.66
C GLU A 42 -16.45 3.11 1.28
N TYR A 43 -16.67 4.38 0.90
CA TYR A 43 -15.97 5.52 1.47
C TYR A 43 -16.82 6.24 2.50
N GLY A 44 -16.19 6.76 3.56
CA GLY A 44 -16.81 7.61 4.57
C GLY A 44 -17.47 6.85 5.71
N ILE A 45 -17.20 5.56 5.84
CA ILE A 45 -17.44 4.81 7.09
C ILE A 45 -16.37 5.25 8.09
N ASN A 46 -16.72 5.37 9.37
CA ASN A 46 -15.79 5.88 10.39
C ASN A 46 -14.70 4.87 10.77
N ASP A 47 -14.95 3.59 10.53
CA ASP A 47 -14.02 2.49 10.79
C ASP A 47 -13.20 2.17 9.55
N GLY A 48 -11.95 1.77 9.76
CA GLY A 48 -10.97 1.45 8.71
C GLY A 48 -9.81 2.45 8.58
N PRO A 49 -8.98 2.35 7.53
CA PRO A 49 -9.11 1.42 6.40
C PRO A 49 -9.14 -0.06 6.84
N LEU A 50 -10.06 -0.84 6.28
CA LEU A 50 -10.17 -2.27 6.57
C LEU A 50 -10.96 -3.03 5.50
N TYR A 51 -10.79 -4.33 5.46
CA TYR A 51 -11.68 -5.30 4.83
C TYR A 51 -12.55 -6.00 5.90
N ASP A 52 -13.86 -5.92 5.73
CA ASP A 52 -14.87 -6.61 6.55
C ASP A 52 -15.22 -7.96 5.89
N PRO A 53 -14.85 -9.11 6.50
CA PRO A 53 -15.12 -10.43 5.94
C PRO A 53 -16.61 -10.82 5.96
N ASP A 54 -17.40 -10.30 6.88
CA ASP A 54 -18.83 -10.62 7.00
C ASP A 54 -19.64 -9.91 5.91
N ALA A 55 -19.35 -8.62 5.71
CA ALA A 55 -19.95 -7.83 4.64
C ALA A 55 -19.33 -8.08 3.27
N HIS A 56 -18.11 -8.62 3.23
CA HIS A 56 -17.27 -8.75 2.04
C HIS A 56 -17.03 -7.39 1.37
N GLY A 57 -16.61 -6.40 2.18
CA GLY A 57 -16.50 -5.00 1.77
C GLY A 57 -15.23 -4.34 2.29
N ILE A 58 -14.66 -3.46 1.48
CA ILE A 58 -13.53 -2.59 1.82
C ILE A 58 -14.07 -1.24 2.26
N TYR A 59 -13.70 -0.79 3.45
CA TYR A 59 -14.15 0.46 4.04
C TYR A 59 -12.99 1.42 4.18
N ILE A 60 -13.16 2.64 3.65
CA ILE A 60 -12.14 3.70 3.70
C ILE A 60 -12.75 4.96 4.32
N PRO A 61 -12.33 5.38 5.51
CA PRO A 61 -12.73 6.66 6.08
C PRO A 61 -12.27 7.84 5.24
N TYR A 62 -13.04 8.94 5.25
CA TYR A 62 -12.56 10.18 4.65
C TYR A 62 -11.39 10.80 5.43
N ALA A 63 -11.33 10.53 6.74
CA ALA A 63 -10.26 10.96 7.63
C ALA A 63 -8.90 10.42 7.18
N PHE A 64 -8.82 9.13 6.81
CA PHE A 64 -7.60 8.50 6.30
C PHE A 64 -6.97 9.30 5.14
N VAL A 65 -7.77 9.71 4.15
CA VAL A 65 -7.28 10.50 3.00
C VAL A 65 -6.86 11.91 3.42
N ALA A 66 -7.58 12.52 4.37
CA ALA A 66 -7.24 13.85 4.88
C ALA A 66 -5.92 13.83 5.68
N GLU A 67 -5.74 12.84 6.54
CA GLU A 67 -4.54 12.63 7.35
C GLU A 67 -3.33 12.33 6.46
N THR A 68 -3.47 11.42 5.50
CA THR A 68 -2.41 11.12 4.54
C THR A 68 -1.97 12.37 3.77
N LEU A 69 -2.93 13.18 3.29
CA LEU A 69 -2.63 14.46 2.63
C LEU A 69 -1.85 15.40 3.54
N GLU A 70 -2.23 15.48 4.82
CA GLU A 70 -1.55 16.30 5.82
C GLU A 70 -0.11 15.82 6.07
N PHE A 71 0.12 14.51 6.21
CA PHE A 71 1.46 13.94 6.37
C PHE A 71 2.38 14.33 5.22
N PHE A 72 1.95 14.16 3.97
CA PHE A 72 2.76 14.53 2.80
C PHE A 72 2.98 16.05 2.68
N ALA A 73 1.98 16.86 3.03
CA ALA A 73 2.11 18.31 3.05
C ALA A 73 3.15 18.76 4.09
N ASN A 74 3.04 18.24 5.32
CA ASN A 74 3.93 18.57 6.43
C ASN A 74 5.37 18.09 6.18
N ASN A 75 5.53 16.98 5.47
CA ASN A 75 6.84 16.46 5.06
C ASN A 75 7.44 17.12 3.81
N ASN A 76 6.81 18.17 3.26
CA ASN A 76 7.28 18.91 2.08
C ASN A 76 7.55 17.99 0.87
N TYR A 77 6.71 16.97 0.67
CA TYR A 77 6.95 15.89 -0.30
C TYR A 77 7.18 16.42 -1.73
N GLN A 78 6.39 17.39 -2.17
CA GLN A 78 6.55 18.04 -3.48
C GLN A 78 7.92 18.67 -3.67
N LYS A 79 8.47 19.29 -2.63
CA LYS A 79 9.79 19.92 -2.72
C LYS A 79 10.92 18.87 -2.77
N ARG A 80 10.73 17.74 -2.09
CA ARG A 80 11.72 16.66 -2.01
C ARG A 80 11.74 15.79 -3.26
N TYR A 81 10.57 15.44 -3.78
CA TYR A 81 10.40 14.40 -4.80
C TYR A 81 9.64 14.85 -6.05
N GLY A 82 9.06 16.06 -6.06
CA GLY A 82 8.29 16.57 -7.20
C GLY A 82 6.84 16.06 -7.28
N ILE A 83 6.43 15.17 -6.37
CA ILE A 83 5.07 14.60 -6.28
C ILE A 83 4.23 15.47 -5.35
N SER A 84 3.03 15.90 -5.79
CA SER A 84 2.18 16.73 -4.93
C SER A 84 1.65 15.93 -3.74
N ALA A 85 1.30 16.60 -2.65
CA ALA A 85 0.72 15.91 -1.49
C ALA A 85 -0.62 15.23 -1.82
N GLU A 86 -1.38 15.79 -2.78
CA GLU A 86 -2.61 15.17 -3.26
C GLU A 86 -2.34 13.89 -4.06
N ASP A 87 -1.33 13.91 -4.94
CA ASP A 87 -0.96 12.72 -5.72
C ASP A 87 -0.42 11.62 -4.79
N ALA A 88 0.49 11.96 -3.88
CA ALA A 88 1.03 11.00 -2.93
C ALA A 88 -0.05 10.42 -1.99
N ALA A 89 -1.05 11.22 -1.59
CA ALA A 89 -2.18 10.71 -0.83
C ALA A 89 -3.08 9.76 -1.64
N ILE A 90 -3.24 10.00 -2.94
CA ILE A 90 -3.92 9.08 -3.86
C ILE A 90 -3.10 7.80 -4.07
N ASP A 91 -1.77 7.90 -4.11
CA ASP A 91 -0.87 6.77 -4.25
C ASP A 91 -0.96 5.83 -3.02
N THR A 92 -0.89 6.40 -1.81
CA THR A 92 -1.11 5.67 -0.56
C THR A 92 -2.51 5.07 -0.49
N LEU A 93 -3.54 5.80 -0.95
CA LEU A 93 -4.89 5.27 -1.04
C LEU A 93 -4.97 4.07 -2.00
N LEU A 94 -4.30 4.11 -3.16
CA LEU A 94 -4.30 2.99 -4.10
C LEU A 94 -3.61 1.75 -3.51
N HIS A 95 -2.46 1.93 -2.86
CA HIS A 95 -1.80 0.85 -2.13
C HIS A 95 -2.72 0.25 -1.07
N THR A 96 -3.36 1.10 -0.25
CA THR A 96 -4.28 0.67 0.82
C THR A 96 -5.48 -0.10 0.25
N LEU A 97 -6.10 0.39 -0.82
CA LEU A 97 -7.18 -0.34 -1.48
C LEU A 97 -6.74 -1.72 -1.98
N LEU A 98 -5.53 -1.85 -2.51
CA LEU A 98 -4.98 -3.13 -2.97
C LEU A 98 -4.60 -4.05 -1.80
N HIS A 99 -4.16 -3.48 -0.68
CA HIS A 99 -3.91 -4.21 0.57
C HIS A 99 -5.21 -4.82 1.11
N GLU A 100 -6.27 -4.03 1.26
CA GLU A 100 -7.58 -4.53 1.71
C GLU A 100 -8.21 -5.52 0.72
N LEU A 101 -8.00 -5.31 -0.59
CA LEU A 101 -8.36 -6.28 -1.62
C LEU A 101 -7.60 -7.60 -1.44
N GLY A 102 -6.37 -7.54 -0.93
CA GLY A 102 -5.56 -8.71 -0.61
C GLY A 102 -6.21 -9.59 0.45
N HIS A 103 -6.66 -9.02 1.57
CA HIS A 103 -7.43 -9.76 2.58
C HIS A 103 -8.69 -10.39 2.00
N ALA A 104 -9.42 -9.62 1.18
CA ALA A 104 -10.61 -10.12 0.50
C ALA A 104 -10.29 -11.30 -0.40
N TYR A 105 -9.18 -11.23 -1.15
CA TYR A 105 -8.79 -12.26 -2.11
C TYR A 105 -8.25 -13.52 -1.44
N ILE A 106 -7.42 -13.36 -0.40
CA ILE A 106 -6.92 -14.45 0.42
C ILE A 106 -8.09 -15.25 1.00
N THR A 107 -9.07 -14.57 1.56
CA THR A 107 -10.28 -15.17 2.12
C THR A 107 -11.11 -15.89 1.05
N ASP A 108 -11.41 -15.21 -0.07
CA ASP A 108 -12.29 -15.75 -1.13
C ASP A 108 -11.69 -16.99 -1.82
N GLN A 109 -10.38 -16.99 -2.04
CA GLN A 109 -9.67 -18.09 -2.69
C GLN A 109 -9.11 -19.13 -1.72
N GLN A 110 -9.23 -18.90 -0.40
CA GLN A 110 -8.69 -19.77 0.65
C GLN A 110 -7.17 -19.97 0.50
N ILE A 111 -6.46 -18.87 0.23
CA ILE A 111 -5.00 -18.90 0.04
C ILE A 111 -4.34 -19.17 1.39
N PRO A 112 -3.50 -20.22 1.51
CA PRO A 112 -2.82 -20.51 2.77
C PRO A 112 -1.75 -19.46 3.07
N ILE A 113 -1.85 -18.82 4.24
CA ILE A 113 -0.86 -17.88 4.76
C ILE A 113 -0.08 -18.56 5.90
N LEU A 114 1.24 -18.68 5.73
CA LEU A 114 2.13 -19.32 6.72
C LEU A 114 2.90 -18.32 7.59
N GLY A 115 2.73 -17.02 7.34
CA GLY A 115 3.33 -15.90 8.08
C GLY A 115 2.27 -14.92 8.56
N LYS A 116 2.61 -13.62 8.61
CA LYS A 116 1.64 -12.55 8.85
C LYS A 116 0.81 -12.30 7.59
N GLU A 117 -0.50 -12.21 7.71
CA GLU A 117 -1.39 -11.90 6.59
C GLU A 117 -1.18 -10.47 6.09
N GLU A 118 -0.97 -9.52 7.00
CA GLU A 118 -0.64 -8.12 6.67
C GLU A 118 0.56 -8.00 5.73
N ASP A 119 1.65 -8.71 6.02
CA ASP A 119 2.84 -8.71 5.17
C ASP A 119 2.52 -9.32 3.79
N ALA A 120 1.63 -10.31 3.74
CA ALA A 120 1.19 -10.90 2.47
C ALA A 120 0.33 -9.91 1.67
N ALA A 121 -0.57 -9.18 2.32
CA ALA A 121 -1.40 -8.14 1.71
C ALA A 121 -0.56 -6.97 1.16
N ASP A 122 0.41 -6.47 1.93
CA ASP A 122 1.39 -5.45 1.47
C ASP A 122 2.18 -5.92 0.25
N ASN A 123 2.67 -7.17 0.31
CA ASN A 123 3.39 -7.78 -0.80
C ASN A 123 2.51 -7.86 -2.06
N LEU A 124 1.25 -8.28 -1.93
CA LEU A 124 0.32 -8.34 -3.06
C LEU A 124 0.06 -6.96 -3.64
N ALA A 125 -0.22 -5.96 -2.79
CA ALA A 125 -0.44 -4.59 -3.22
C ALA A 125 0.76 -4.06 -4.02
N THR A 126 1.97 -4.24 -3.48
CA THR A 126 3.21 -3.85 -4.14
C THR A 126 3.44 -4.59 -5.46
N ILE A 127 3.21 -5.91 -5.52
CA ILE A 127 3.33 -6.68 -6.77
C ILE A 127 2.34 -6.21 -7.83
N VAL A 128 1.09 -5.89 -7.44
CA VAL A 128 0.10 -5.37 -8.40
C VAL A 128 0.52 -4.01 -8.95
N LEU A 129 0.96 -3.11 -8.08
CA LEU A 129 1.47 -1.79 -8.47
C LEU A 129 2.62 -1.92 -9.48
N LEU A 130 3.65 -2.69 -9.12
CA LEU A 130 4.87 -2.83 -9.92
C LEU A 130 4.66 -3.43 -11.31
N ASN A 131 3.67 -4.32 -11.46
CA ASN A 131 3.47 -5.06 -12.70
C ASN A 131 2.33 -4.53 -13.58
N TYR A 132 1.35 -3.82 -13.00
CA TYR A 132 0.10 -3.51 -13.68
C TYR A 132 -0.34 -2.05 -13.59
N VAL A 133 0.40 -1.20 -12.87
CA VAL A 133 0.10 0.24 -12.74
C VAL A 133 1.22 1.05 -13.37
N GLU A 134 0.85 2.00 -14.24
CA GLU A 134 1.81 2.96 -14.81
C GLU A 134 2.44 3.79 -13.68
N LEU A 135 3.76 3.87 -13.67
CA LEU A 135 4.53 4.47 -12.56
C LEU A 135 4.21 3.85 -11.19
N GLY A 136 3.76 2.58 -11.15
CA GLY A 136 3.43 1.89 -9.91
C GLY A 136 4.61 1.71 -8.95
N ASP A 137 5.84 1.83 -9.44
CA ASP A 137 7.04 1.94 -8.61
C ASP A 137 7.08 3.23 -7.79
N GLU A 138 6.70 4.36 -8.37
CA GLU A 138 6.56 5.63 -7.64
C GLU A 138 5.39 5.58 -6.64
N VAL A 139 4.26 4.99 -7.04
CA VAL A 139 3.11 4.76 -6.14
C VAL A 139 3.51 3.94 -4.92
N ALA A 140 4.25 2.84 -5.13
CA ALA A 140 4.71 1.98 -4.05
C ALA A 140 5.74 2.69 -3.15
N ILE A 141 6.59 3.56 -3.70
CA ILE A 141 7.52 4.38 -2.90
C ILE A 141 6.75 5.39 -2.05
N SER A 142 5.76 6.09 -2.60
CA SER A 142 4.94 7.03 -1.82
C SER A 142 4.18 6.33 -0.70
N ALA A 143 3.59 5.16 -0.97
CA ALA A 143 2.96 4.35 0.06
C ALA A 143 3.96 3.87 1.15
N ALA A 144 5.18 3.50 0.74
CA ALA A 144 6.23 3.14 1.69
C ALA A 144 6.61 4.35 2.57
N ASP A 145 6.84 5.51 1.97
CA ASP A 145 7.20 6.74 2.69
C ASP A 145 6.14 7.12 3.74
N MET A 146 4.86 6.79 3.50
CA MET A 146 3.81 6.95 4.51
C MET A 146 4.11 6.15 5.78
N PHE A 147 4.53 4.88 5.67
CA PHE A 147 4.94 4.07 6.84
C PHE A 147 6.14 4.71 7.56
N ALA A 148 7.07 5.32 6.81
CA ALA A 148 8.17 6.05 7.43
C ALA A 148 7.66 7.26 8.22
N PHE A 149 6.71 8.05 7.67
CA PHE A 149 6.13 9.20 8.37
C PHE A 149 5.34 8.81 9.62
N GLU A 150 4.56 7.72 9.58
CA GLU A 150 3.85 7.19 10.75
C GLU A 150 4.81 6.76 11.87
N SER A 151 6.05 6.42 11.52
CA SER A 151 7.10 6.08 12.48
C SER A 151 7.79 7.30 13.12
N GLU A 152 7.75 8.47 12.47
CA GLU A 152 8.47 9.67 12.94
C GLU A 152 7.87 10.25 14.23
N ASP A 153 6.56 10.09 14.42
CA ASP A 153 5.83 10.58 15.61
C ASP A 153 5.95 9.65 16.82
N LYS A 154 6.64 8.51 16.69
CA LYS A 154 6.81 7.52 17.76
C LYS A 154 8.03 7.81 18.64
N PRO A 155 7.95 7.54 19.96
CA PRO A 155 9.09 7.68 20.85
C PRO A 155 10.25 6.76 20.42
N ASN A 156 11.49 7.12 20.79
CA ASN A 156 12.70 6.33 20.51
C ASN A 156 12.68 4.88 21.06
N PHE A 157 11.64 4.51 21.81
CA PHE A 157 11.42 3.17 22.32
C PHE A 157 10.05 2.70 21.84
N TYR A 158 10.02 1.51 21.24
CA TYR A 158 8.77 0.88 20.83
C TYR A 158 7.89 0.57 22.03
N GLU A 159 6.60 0.85 21.90
CA GLU A 159 5.60 0.45 22.88
C GLU A 159 5.33 -1.05 22.81
N LEU A 160 4.96 -1.67 23.93
CA LEU A 160 4.64 -3.11 23.97
C LEU A 160 3.51 -3.50 22.99
N SER A 161 2.58 -2.57 22.74
CA SER A 161 1.50 -2.70 21.76
C SER A 161 2.03 -2.97 20.35
N GLU A 162 3.17 -2.38 19.98
CA GLU A 162 3.76 -2.55 18.64
C GLU A 162 4.29 -3.98 18.45
N TYR A 163 4.85 -4.60 19.49
CA TYR A 163 5.38 -5.97 19.42
C TYR A 163 4.31 -7.04 19.28
N ILE A 164 3.08 -6.73 19.70
CA ILE A 164 1.92 -7.64 19.60
C ILE A 164 0.97 -7.25 18.47
N ASN A 165 1.32 -6.24 17.68
CA ASN A 165 0.54 -5.81 16.53
C ASN A 165 0.54 -6.90 15.44
N GLU A 166 -0.58 -7.04 14.74
CA GLU A 166 -0.71 -7.94 13.59
C GLU A 166 0.20 -7.52 12.43
N HIS A 167 0.34 -6.20 12.22
CA HIS A 167 1.27 -5.61 11.28
C HIS A 167 2.71 -5.78 11.76
N SER A 168 3.63 -5.83 10.79
CA SER A 168 5.05 -5.57 11.07
C SER A 168 5.26 -4.10 11.45
N PHE A 169 6.38 -3.77 12.10
CA PHE A 169 6.68 -2.38 12.44
C PHE A 169 6.69 -1.50 11.18
N ASP A 170 6.28 -0.24 11.28
CA ASP A 170 6.13 0.61 10.10
C ASP A 170 7.43 0.71 9.28
N LEU A 171 8.59 0.84 9.95
CA LEU A 171 9.88 0.81 9.25
C LEU A 171 10.21 -0.57 8.63
N GLN A 172 9.71 -1.68 9.18
CA GLN A 172 9.83 -2.99 8.52
C GLN A 172 8.97 -3.07 7.26
N ARG A 173 7.76 -2.49 7.29
CA ARG A 173 6.88 -2.38 6.11
C ARG A 173 7.52 -1.50 5.05
N TYR A 174 8.01 -0.31 5.43
CA TYR A 174 8.78 0.61 4.59
C TYR A 174 9.92 -0.10 3.84
N PHE A 175 10.85 -0.72 4.59
CA PHE A 175 12.00 -1.39 3.99
C PHE A 175 11.61 -2.63 3.19
N SER A 176 10.50 -3.32 3.51
CA SER A 176 10.03 -4.46 2.73
C SER A 176 9.46 -4.01 1.38
N THR A 177 8.66 -2.94 1.36
CA THR A 177 8.13 -2.34 0.12
C THR A 177 9.27 -1.81 -0.75
N LEU A 178 10.21 -1.03 -0.20
CA LEU A 178 11.38 -0.54 -0.96
C LEU A 178 12.25 -1.68 -1.51
N CYS A 179 12.34 -2.80 -0.78
CA CYS A 179 13.07 -3.97 -1.24
C CYS A 179 12.40 -4.62 -2.46
N LEU A 180 11.07 -4.72 -2.49
CA LEU A 180 10.34 -5.17 -3.69
C LEU A 180 10.50 -4.20 -4.87
N VAL A 181 10.38 -2.89 -4.63
CA VAL A 181 10.58 -1.85 -5.66
C VAL A 181 11.99 -1.94 -6.25
N TYR A 182 13.03 -1.96 -5.40
CA TYR A 182 14.42 -2.11 -5.83
C TYR A 182 14.60 -3.41 -6.61
N GLY A 183 14.11 -4.53 -6.09
CA GLY A 183 14.26 -5.85 -6.71
C GLY A 183 13.61 -5.96 -8.08
N SER A 184 12.52 -5.22 -8.33
CA SER A 184 11.83 -5.18 -9.61
C SER A 184 12.63 -4.47 -10.70
N ASN A 185 13.31 -3.37 -10.36
CA ASN A 185 14.08 -2.58 -11.32
C ASN A 185 15.28 -1.86 -10.66
N PRO A 186 16.36 -2.60 -10.35
CA PRO A 186 17.55 -2.02 -9.70
C PRO A 186 18.19 -0.89 -10.51
N LYS A 187 18.03 -0.91 -11.85
CA LYS A 187 18.62 0.08 -12.76
C LYS A 187 17.92 1.43 -12.68
N ARG A 188 16.60 1.46 -12.47
CA ARG A 188 15.84 2.71 -12.27
C ARG A 188 16.13 3.34 -10.91
N TYR A 189 16.37 2.50 -9.90
CA TYR A 189 16.49 2.92 -8.50
C TYR A 189 17.84 2.54 -7.85
N PRO A 190 19.00 2.91 -8.43
CA PRO A 190 20.30 2.44 -7.97
C PRO A 190 20.68 2.94 -6.56
N LYS A 191 19.96 3.93 -6.04
CA LYS A 191 20.22 4.57 -4.73
C LYS A 191 19.09 4.41 -3.72
N LEU A 192 18.02 3.67 -4.06
CA LEU A 192 16.81 3.61 -3.24
C LEU A 192 17.07 3.06 -1.84
N LEU A 193 18.03 2.15 -1.71
CA LEU A 193 18.39 1.52 -0.43
C LEU A 193 19.61 2.17 0.25
N ASN A 194 20.05 3.36 -0.19
CA ASN A 194 21.30 3.97 0.30
C ASN A 194 21.29 4.41 1.77
N GLU A 195 20.13 4.43 2.40
CA GLU A 195 19.98 4.64 3.84
C GLU A 195 20.40 3.43 4.68
N ILE A 196 20.50 2.24 4.07
CA ILE A 196 21.04 1.04 4.69
C ILE A 196 22.56 1.19 4.80
N ASP A 197 23.12 0.77 5.94
CA ASP A 197 24.56 0.80 6.17
C ASP A 197 25.32 0.08 5.04
N THR A 198 26.38 0.74 4.55
CA THR A 198 27.18 0.28 3.42
C THR A 198 27.74 -1.15 3.57
N SER A 199 27.93 -1.63 4.81
CA SER A 199 28.40 -2.98 5.10
C SER A 199 27.37 -4.07 4.77
N TYR A 200 26.08 -3.75 4.76
CA TYR A 200 24.99 -4.69 4.43
C TYR A 200 24.35 -4.42 3.06
N LEU A 201 24.61 -3.26 2.46
CA LEU A 201 23.89 -2.78 1.28
C LEU A 201 23.95 -3.76 0.10
N ALA A 202 25.13 -4.27 -0.26
CA ALA A 202 25.27 -5.15 -1.42
C ALA A 202 24.50 -6.48 -1.25
N GLU A 203 24.64 -7.11 -0.09
CA GLU A 203 23.89 -8.32 0.26
C GLU A 203 22.38 -8.06 0.25
N ARG A 204 21.95 -6.91 0.80
CA ARG A 204 20.54 -6.54 0.81
C ARG A 204 19.98 -6.31 -0.59
N GLN A 205 20.74 -5.67 -1.47
CA GLN A 205 20.35 -5.45 -2.86
C GLN A 205 20.15 -6.79 -3.61
N GLU A 206 21.06 -7.74 -3.45
CA GLU A 206 20.92 -9.09 -4.02
C GLU A 206 19.71 -9.82 -3.43
N PHE A 207 19.52 -9.76 -2.11
CA PHE A 207 18.35 -10.30 -1.43
C PHE A 207 17.05 -9.72 -2.00
N CYS A 208 16.99 -8.41 -2.21
CA CYS A 208 15.80 -7.73 -2.72
C CYS A 208 15.40 -8.18 -4.13
N ILE A 209 16.38 -8.41 -5.01
CA ILE A 209 16.12 -8.96 -6.35
C ILE A 209 15.50 -10.36 -6.24
N HIS A 210 16.07 -11.23 -5.41
CA HIS A 210 15.54 -12.57 -5.18
C HIS A 210 14.15 -12.53 -4.52
N GLN A 211 13.96 -11.67 -3.51
CA GLN A 211 12.70 -11.49 -2.81
C GLN A 211 11.59 -11.06 -3.77
N TYR A 212 11.85 -10.07 -4.63
CA TYR A 212 10.89 -9.65 -5.65
C TYR A 212 10.53 -10.81 -6.58
N GLN A 213 11.52 -11.55 -7.11
CA GLN A 213 11.26 -12.67 -8.01
C GLN A 213 10.37 -13.74 -7.38
N GLN A 214 10.67 -14.15 -6.15
CA GLN A 214 9.88 -15.15 -5.43
C GLN A 214 8.46 -14.67 -5.13
N THR A 215 8.33 -13.44 -4.60
CA THR A 215 7.04 -12.85 -4.23
C THR A 215 6.17 -12.66 -5.46
N ASN A 216 6.76 -12.15 -6.54
CA ASN A 216 6.10 -11.97 -7.82
C ASN A 216 5.58 -13.30 -8.36
N GLN A 217 6.43 -14.32 -8.46
CA GLN A 217 6.03 -15.64 -8.94
C GLN A 217 4.92 -16.27 -8.08
N SER A 218 5.01 -16.11 -6.75
CA SER A 218 4.04 -16.69 -5.83
C SER A 218 2.64 -16.08 -6.03
N TRP A 219 2.53 -14.76 -6.08
CA TRP A 219 1.24 -14.10 -6.29
C TRP A 219 0.66 -14.36 -7.68
N HIS A 220 1.49 -14.43 -8.72
CA HIS A 220 1.05 -14.76 -10.07
C HIS A 220 0.54 -16.21 -10.23
N THR A 221 0.73 -17.07 -9.23
CA THR A 221 0.05 -18.38 -9.18
C THR A 221 -1.45 -18.25 -8.91
N TYR A 222 -1.86 -17.17 -8.23
CA TYR A 222 -3.24 -16.92 -7.84
C TYR A 222 -3.95 -15.88 -8.71
N LEU A 223 -3.22 -14.97 -9.36
CA LEU A 223 -3.80 -13.96 -10.25
C LEU A 223 -4.19 -14.56 -11.63
N LYS A 224 -5.13 -13.91 -12.31
CA LYS A 224 -5.40 -14.19 -13.74
C LYS A 224 -4.16 -13.88 -14.56
N GLN A 225 -3.87 -14.73 -15.54
CA GLN A 225 -2.95 -14.36 -16.60
C GLN A 225 -3.68 -13.38 -17.53
N PRO A 226 -3.18 -12.14 -17.73
CA PRO A 226 -3.79 -11.18 -18.63
C PRO A 226 -3.77 -11.63 -20.09
#